data_AF-A0A966N1H2-F1
#
_entry.id   AF-A0A966N1H2-F1
#
_cell.length_a   1.000
_cell.length_b   1.000
_cell.length_c   1.000
_cell.angle_alpha   90.00
_cell.angle_beta   90.00
_cell.angle_gamma   90.00
#
_symmetry.space_group_name_H-M   'P 1'
#
loop_
_entity.id
_entity.type
_entity.pdbx_description
1 polymer ?
#
loop_
_entity_poly.entity_id
_entity_poly.type
_entity_poly.pdbx_seq_one_letter_code
_entity_poly.pdbx_strand_id
1 'polypeptide(L)'
;DNDGRHVATLQVTRVDVSRFIDVPDEFALAEAEGDLNAADFRASHLDYWTRAGEKITDDTQVVQVYFNLLTHRLRPVQTDDAEWIYRACQDAEVQRWTTVPRPYTREHAESFVRDQAGERLANAIIDARTGEPAGMAGIHNITDGVATVGYWVAPWARRRGAASTAMRILPTLAARLGHVNVVQATIAETNTASRRTAEHAGFAVAGTSGEHCPDGDCQVAGLAYRLNL
;
A
#
# COMPACT_ATOMS: atom_id res chain seq x y z
N ASP A 1 -10.48 14.14 5.34
CA ASP A 1 -11.68 14.97 5.51
C ASP A 1 -11.22 16.43 5.50
N ASN A 2 -12.11 17.37 5.81
CA ASN A 2 -11.77 18.80 5.83
C ASN A 2 -10.78 19.17 6.94
N ASP A 3 -10.54 18.27 7.91
CA ASP A 3 -9.57 18.44 9.00
C ASP A 3 -8.22 17.77 8.68
N GLY A 4 -8.02 17.32 7.44
CA GLY A 4 -6.81 16.62 7.02
C GLY A 4 -6.68 15.20 7.60
N ARG A 5 -7.72 14.66 8.23
CA ARG A 5 -7.71 13.28 8.73
C ARG A 5 -7.88 12.32 7.57
N HIS A 6 -7.14 11.22 7.64
CA HIS A 6 -7.23 10.15 6.66
C HIS A 6 -8.62 9.49 6.72
N VAL A 7 -9.32 9.46 5.59
CA VAL A 7 -10.66 8.82 5.47
C VAL A 7 -10.57 7.48 4.74
N ALA A 8 -9.79 7.42 3.66
CA ALA A 8 -9.66 6.23 2.83
C ALA A 8 -8.32 6.20 2.09
N THR A 9 -7.85 4.99 1.76
CA THR A 9 -6.80 4.77 0.77
C THR A 9 -7.43 4.23 -0.50
N LEU A 10 -7.19 4.91 -1.61
CA LEU A 10 -7.71 4.53 -2.92
C LEU A 10 -6.57 4.08 -3.83
N GLN A 11 -6.83 3.03 -4.61
CA GLN A 11 -5.99 2.67 -5.75
C GLN A 11 -6.69 3.16 -7.01
N VAL A 12 -6.15 4.19 -7.66
CA VAL A 12 -6.62 4.63 -8.97
C VAL A 12 -6.34 3.51 -9.99
N THR A 13 -7.39 3.09 -10.70
CA THR A 13 -7.32 2.00 -11.69
C THR A 13 -7.46 2.49 -13.12
N ARG A 14 -8.14 3.63 -13.32
CA ARG A 14 -8.29 4.29 -14.61
C ARG A 14 -8.56 5.78 -14.40
N VAL A 15 -8.01 6.60 -15.29
CA VAL A 15 -8.30 8.03 -15.38
C VAL A 15 -8.64 8.35 -16.82
N ASP A 16 -9.86 8.85 -17.03
CA ASP A 16 -10.30 9.32 -18.34
C ASP A 16 -10.54 10.84 -18.26
N VAL A 17 -10.27 11.56 -19.35
CA VAL A 17 -10.55 12.99 -19.47
C VAL A 17 -11.46 13.19 -20.67
N SER A 18 -12.60 13.84 -20.46
CA SER A 18 -13.58 14.11 -21.51
C SER A 18 -14.18 15.49 -21.34
N ARG A 19 -14.88 15.98 -22.37
CA ARG A 19 -15.80 17.09 -22.19
C ARG A 19 -16.96 16.66 -21.29
N PHE A 20 -17.56 17.61 -20.58
CA PHE A 20 -18.69 17.36 -19.68
C PHE A 20 -19.88 16.73 -20.43
N ILE A 21 -20.12 17.14 -21.67
CA ILE A 21 -21.16 16.52 -22.52
C ILE A 21 -20.88 15.07 -22.91
N ASP A 22 -19.60 14.69 -22.96
CA ASP A 22 -19.15 13.37 -23.41
C ASP A 22 -18.98 12.36 -22.25
N VAL A 23 -19.39 12.71 -21.02
CA VAL A 23 -19.36 11.77 -19.89
C VAL A 23 -20.26 10.57 -20.20
N PRO A 24 -19.74 9.32 -20.14
CA PRO A 24 -20.51 8.14 -20.49
C PRO A 24 -21.48 7.74 -19.36
N ASP A 25 -22.58 7.07 -19.72
CA ASP A 25 -23.53 6.48 -18.76
C ASP A 25 -22.83 5.53 -17.78
N GLU A 26 -21.79 4.83 -18.22
CA GLU A 26 -20.97 3.95 -17.37
C GLU A 26 -20.42 4.70 -16.15
N PHE A 27 -19.85 5.91 -16.36
CA PHE A 27 -19.28 6.70 -15.28
C PHE A 27 -20.37 7.25 -14.37
N ALA A 28 -21.42 7.84 -14.95
CA ALA A 28 -22.56 8.39 -14.22
C ALA A 28 -23.21 7.35 -13.30
N LEU A 29 -23.39 6.11 -13.80
CA LEU A 29 -23.92 5.01 -13.00
C LEU A 29 -22.95 4.52 -11.92
N ALA A 30 -21.65 4.52 -12.20
CA ALA A 30 -20.62 4.04 -11.27
C ALA A 30 -20.40 4.98 -10.08
N GLU A 31 -20.68 6.28 -10.24
CA GLU A 31 -20.55 7.28 -9.17
C GLU A 31 -21.52 7.01 -8.00
N ALA A 32 -22.65 6.35 -8.28
CA ALA A 32 -23.64 5.95 -7.28
C ALA A 32 -24.23 7.12 -6.44
N GLU A 33 -24.25 8.34 -6.99
CA GLU A 33 -24.86 9.53 -6.38
C GLU A 33 -26.38 9.63 -6.61
N GLY A 34 -26.96 8.68 -7.34
CA GLY A 34 -28.40 8.60 -7.63
C GLY A 34 -28.77 8.94 -9.06
N ASP A 35 -27.79 9.29 -9.90
CA ASP A 35 -27.97 9.54 -11.32
C ASP A 35 -28.18 8.22 -12.10
N LEU A 36 -29.19 8.20 -12.99
CA LEU A 36 -29.58 6.98 -13.71
C LEU A 36 -28.92 6.87 -15.09
N ASN A 37 -28.29 7.95 -15.56
CA ASN A 37 -27.60 8.06 -16.84
C ASN A 37 -26.78 9.37 -16.88
N ALA A 38 -26.04 9.60 -17.96
CA ALA A 38 -25.20 10.76 -18.14
C ALA A 38 -25.97 12.10 -18.22
N ALA A 39 -27.24 12.11 -18.65
CA ALA A 39 -28.03 13.33 -18.65
C ALA A 39 -28.43 13.76 -17.24
N ASP A 40 -28.80 12.81 -16.38
CA ASP A 40 -29.08 13.07 -14.96
C ASP A 40 -27.82 13.58 -14.25
N PHE A 41 -26.68 12.90 -14.47
CA PHE A 41 -25.37 13.35 -13.99
C PHE A 41 -25.05 14.78 -14.39
N ARG A 42 -25.25 15.13 -15.66
CA ARG A 42 -24.99 16.50 -16.12
C ARG A 42 -25.90 17.51 -15.43
N ALA A 43 -27.18 17.18 -15.23
CA ALA A 43 -28.12 18.07 -14.57
C ALA A 43 -27.78 18.27 -13.08
N SER A 44 -27.50 17.19 -12.35
CA SER A 44 -27.15 17.21 -10.92
C SER A 44 -25.86 18.02 -10.68
N HIS A 45 -24.83 17.75 -11.48
CA HIS A 45 -23.54 18.41 -11.37
C HIS A 45 -23.58 19.88 -11.81
N LEU A 46 -24.33 20.20 -12.87
CA LEU A 46 -24.49 21.59 -13.30
C LEU A 46 -25.18 22.42 -12.22
N ASP A 47 -26.20 21.89 -11.54
CA ASP A 47 -26.87 22.55 -10.41
C ASP A 47 -25.93 22.77 -9.23
N TYR A 48 -25.14 21.74 -8.86
CA TYR A 48 -24.14 21.85 -7.80
C TYR A 48 -23.11 22.95 -8.09
N TRP A 49 -22.45 22.90 -9.25
CA TRP A 49 -21.39 23.84 -9.59
C TRP A 49 -21.91 25.27 -9.79
N THR A 50 -23.12 25.42 -10.34
CA THR A 50 -23.77 26.73 -10.44
C THR A 50 -24.01 27.33 -9.06
N ARG A 51 -24.47 26.54 -8.08
CA ARG A 51 -24.61 27.01 -6.68
C ARG A 51 -23.28 27.33 -6.01
N ALA A 52 -22.21 26.64 -6.40
CA ALA A 52 -20.84 26.94 -5.97
C ALA A 52 -20.26 28.20 -6.64
N GLY A 53 -20.95 28.79 -7.62
CA GLY A 53 -20.50 29.98 -8.36
C GLY A 53 -19.57 29.67 -9.53
N GLU A 54 -19.43 28.39 -9.90
CA GLU A 54 -18.59 27.93 -11.00
C GLU A 54 -19.38 27.83 -12.31
N LYS A 55 -18.76 28.23 -13.42
CA LYS A 55 -19.37 28.15 -14.75
C LYS A 55 -18.91 26.88 -15.46
N ILE A 56 -19.76 25.87 -15.46
CA ILE A 56 -19.57 24.64 -16.24
C ILE A 56 -20.35 24.74 -17.56
N THR A 57 -19.74 24.32 -18.66
CA THR A 57 -20.37 24.19 -19.98
C THR A 57 -20.15 22.79 -20.52
N ASP A 58 -20.84 22.45 -21.60
CA ASP A 58 -20.66 21.16 -22.30
C ASP A 58 -19.20 20.89 -22.68
N ASP A 59 -18.44 21.93 -23.00
CA ASP A 59 -17.02 21.82 -23.39
C ASP A 59 -16.04 21.79 -22.20
N THR A 60 -16.51 22.02 -20.97
CA THR A 60 -15.66 21.93 -19.77
C THR A 60 -15.02 20.55 -19.68
N GLN A 61 -13.70 20.50 -19.51
CA GLN A 61 -13.00 19.23 -19.31
C GLN A 61 -13.28 18.70 -17.90
N VAL A 62 -13.65 17.43 -17.81
CA VAL A 62 -13.85 16.71 -16.56
C VAL A 62 -12.92 15.51 -16.49
N VAL A 63 -12.44 15.24 -15.27
CA VAL A 63 -11.56 14.11 -14.98
C VAL A 63 -12.38 13.03 -14.30
N GLN A 64 -12.52 11.89 -14.96
CA GLN A 64 -13.21 10.71 -14.46
C GLN A 64 -12.20 9.77 -13.81
N VAL A 65 -12.26 9.64 -12.49
CA VAL A 65 -11.31 8.81 -11.73
C VAL A 65 -12.01 7.54 -11.27
N TYR A 66 -11.57 6.39 -11.78
CA TYR A 66 -12.00 5.08 -11.31
C TYR A 66 -10.99 4.55 -10.31
N PHE A 67 -11.48 3.98 -9.21
CA PHE A 67 -10.61 3.52 -8.15
C PHE A 67 -11.19 2.32 -7.39
N ASN A 68 -10.30 1.57 -6.76
CA ASN A 68 -10.64 0.59 -5.74
C ASN A 68 -10.40 1.19 -4.36
N LEU A 69 -11.35 0.99 -3.45
CA LEU A 69 -11.14 1.26 -2.02
C LEU A 69 -10.26 0.15 -1.43
N LEU A 70 -9.12 0.52 -0.86
CA LEU A 70 -8.22 -0.44 -0.22
C LEU A 70 -8.66 -0.74 1.20
N THR A 71 -8.54 -2.00 1.60
CA THR A 71 -8.95 -2.48 2.93
C THR A 71 -7.94 -2.17 4.03
N HIS A 72 -6.73 -1.75 3.67
CA HIS A 72 -5.68 -1.34 4.59
C HIS A 72 -5.03 -0.06 4.11
N ARG A 73 -4.40 0.65 5.04
CA ARG A 73 -3.55 1.81 4.77
C ARG A 73 -2.17 1.62 5.37
N LEU A 74 -1.21 2.41 4.89
CA LEU A 74 0.08 2.59 5.52
C LEU A 74 0.10 3.93 6.24
N ARG A 75 0.61 3.94 7.48
CA ARG A 75 0.98 5.18 8.18
C ARG A 75 2.37 5.04 8.79
N PRO A 76 3.11 6.15 8.99
CA PRO A 76 4.36 6.11 9.73
C PRO A 76 4.19 5.38 11.06
N VAL A 77 5.20 4.60 11.44
CA VAL A 77 5.28 3.99 12.77
C VAL A 77 5.32 5.08 13.85
N GLN A 78 4.68 4.81 14.98
CA GLN A 78 4.55 5.72 16.12
C GLN A 78 5.14 5.05 17.37
N THR A 79 5.51 5.85 18.37
CA THR A 79 6.07 5.33 19.64
C THR A 79 5.17 4.32 20.33
N ASP A 80 3.86 4.53 20.26
CA ASP A 80 2.86 3.68 20.92
C ASP A 80 2.65 2.34 20.18
N ASP A 81 3.28 2.15 19.02
CA ASP A 81 3.25 0.89 18.29
C ASP A 81 4.12 -0.19 18.92
N ALA A 82 5.04 0.18 19.83
CA ALA A 82 5.99 -0.75 20.44
C ALA A 82 5.30 -1.96 21.10
N GLU A 83 4.17 -1.75 21.78
CA GLU A 83 3.45 -2.83 22.47
C GLU A 83 2.94 -3.90 21.50
N TRP A 84 2.24 -3.50 20.44
CA TRP A 84 1.68 -4.48 19.52
C TRP A 84 2.76 -5.09 18.61
N ILE A 85 3.82 -4.34 18.28
CA ILE A 85 4.98 -4.87 17.56
C ILE A 85 5.66 -5.94 18.41
N TYR A 86 5.94 -5.66 19.69
CA TYR A 86 6.48 -6.65 20.62
C TYR A 86 5.63 -7.92 20.65
N ARG A 87 4.30 -7.77 20.79
CA ARG A 87 3.36 -8.90 20.76
C ARG A 87 3.40 -9.67 19.43
N ALA A 88 3.46 -8.99 18.30
CA ALA A 88 3.51 -9.61 16.98
C ALA A 88 4.81 -10.37 16.75
N CYS A 89 5.93 -9.82 17.20
CA CYS A 89 7.26 -10.42 17.05
C CYS A 89 7.51 -11.59 18.01
N GLN A 90 6.58 -11.94 18.91
CA GLN A 90 6.62 -13.23 19.62
C GLN A 90 6.22 -14.41 18.72
N ASP A 91 5.63 -14.15 17.56
CA ASP A 91 5.19 -15.19 16.63
C ASP A 91 6.37 -15.81 15.87
N ALA A 92 6.39 -17.14 15.83
CA ALA A 92 7.46 -17.91 15.21
C ALA A 92 7.58 -17.67 13.70
N GLU A 93 6.48 -17.43 12.97
CA GLU A 93 6.53 -17.15 11.54
C GLU A 93 7.06 -15.74 11.25
N VAL A 94 6.72 -14.73 12.07
CA VAL A 94 7.37 -13.41 11.96
C VAL A 94 8.86 -13.55 12.17
N GLN A 95 9.28 -14.23 13.24
CA GLN A 95 10.70 -14.44 13.51
C GLN A 95 11.38 -15.24 12.38
N ARG A 96 10.75 -16.30 11.89
CA ARG A 96 11.27 -17.21 10.85
C ARG A 96 11.70 -16.49 9.58
N TRP A 97 10.90 -15.54 9.11
CA TRP A 97 11.07 -14.88 7.81
C TRP A 97 11.70 -13.49 7.88
N THR A 98 12.03 -13.01 9.09
CA THR A 98 12.61 -11.67 9.29
C THR A 98 13.92 -11.73 10.06
N THR A 99 14.61 -10.60 10.11
CA THR A 99 15.90 -10.43 10.82
C THR A 99 15.71 -9.90 12.24
N VAL A 100 14.48 -9.90 12.76
CA VAL A 100 14.24 -9.46 14.14
C VAL A 100 15.04 -10.32 15.13
N PRO A 101 15.57 -9.74 16.21
CA PRO A 101 16.35 -10.50 17.20
C PRO A 101 15.56 -11.67 17.79
N ARG A 102 16.27 -12.75 18.14
CA ARG A 102 15.71 -13.93 18.81
C ARG A 102 16.54 -14.23 20.07
N PRO A 103 15.97 -14.13 21.29
CA PRO A 103 14.59 -13.74 21.58
C PRO A 103 14.30 -12.27 21.29
N TYR A 104 13.05 -11.96 20.89
CA TYR A 104 12.61 -10.59 20.66
C TYR A 104 12.10 -9.97 21.96
N THR A 105 12.83 -8.99 22.50
CA THR A 105 12.46 -8.29 23.74
C THR A 105 11.64 -7.03 23.48
N ARG A 106 11.07 -6.45 24.54
CA ARG A 106 10.32 -5.20 24.49
C ARG A 106 11.20 -4.02 24.08
N GLU A 107 12.44 -4.01 24.56
CA GLU A 107 13.44 -2.99 24.25
C GLU A 107 13.75 -2.94 22.76
N HIS A 108 13.73 -4.09 22.06
CA HIS A 108 13.88 -4.12 20.60
C HIS A 108 12.71 -3.41 19.89
N ALA A 109 11.47 -3.60 20.35
CA ALA A 109 10.31 -2.91 19.79
C ALA A 109 10.38 -1.40 20.05
N GLU A 110 10.73 -1.02 21.28
CA GLU A 110 10.90 0.38 21.68
C GLU A 110 12.03 1.07 20.92
N SER A 111 13.14 0.38 20.64
CA SER A 111 14.20 0.93 19.79
C SER A 111 13.71 1.11 18.36
N PHE A 112 13.09 0.07 17.80
CA PHE A 112 12.60 0.08 16.42
C PHE A 112 11.63 1.24 16.15
N VAL A 113 10.68 1.52 17.04
CA VAL A 113 9.74 2.65 16.81
C VAL A 113 10.42 4.03 16.91
N ARG A 114 11.61 4.12 17.51
CA ARG A 114 12.40 5.37 17.61
C ARG A 114 13.37 5.55 16.45
N ASP A 115 14.12 4.50 16.11
CA ASP A 115 15.23 4.57 15.14
C ASP A 115 14.93 3.90 13.79
N GLN A 116 13.79 3.19 13.70
CA GLN A 116 13.34 2.45 12.52
C GLN A 116 14.37 1.46 11.99
N ALA A 117 15.35 1.04 12.79
CA ALA A 117 16.45 0.16 12.39
C ALA A 117 17.20 0.59 11.11
N GLY A 118 17.23 1.90 10.80
CA GLY A 118 17.87 2.42 9.58
C GLY A 118 17.05 2.28 8.30
N GLU A 119 15.78 1.87 8.39
CA GLU A 119 14.85 1.86 7.26
C GLU A 119 14.71 3.26 6.65
N ARG A 120 14.68 3.33 5.32
CA ARG A 120 14.34 4.58 4.62
C ARG A 120 12.91 5.01 4.91
N LEU A 121 12.00 4.05 5.10
CA LEU A 121 10.61 4.29 5.48
C LEU A 121 10.04 3.08 6.22
N ALA A 122 9.62 3.24 7.48
CA ALA A 122 8.89 2.22 8.22
C ALA A 122 7.43 2.64 8.49
N ASN A 123 6.47 1.84 8.00
CA ASN A 123 5.05 2.09 8.22
C ASN A 123 4.33 0.92 8.89
N ALA A 124 3.42 1.26 9.79
CA ALA A 124 2.40 0.31 10.25
C ALA A 124 1.35 0.11 9.15
N ILE A 125 1.03 -1.15 8.88
CA ILE A 125 -0.13 -1.55 8.08
C ILE A 125 -1.34 -1.52 9.00
N ILE A 126 -2.35 -0.73 8.68
CA ILE A 126 -3.55 -0.56 9.51
C ILE A 126 -4.78 -1.05 8.74
N ASP A 127 -5.61 -1.90 9.36
CA ASP A 127 -6.93 -2.25 8.83
C ASP A 127 -7.78 -0.97 8.75
N ALA A 128 -8.25 -0.63 7.55
CA ALA A 128 -8.94 0.63 7.31
C ALA A 128 -10.31 0.72 8.01
N ARG A 129 -10.93 -0.43 8.30
CA ARG A 129 -12.25 -0.53 8.91
C ARG A 129 -12.17 -0.53 10.44
N THR A 130 -11.23 -1.28 11.03
CA THR A 130 -11.12 -1.41 12.49
C THR A 130 -10.12 -0.44 13.11
N GLY A 131 -9.17 0.08 12.32
CA GLY A 131 -8.06 0.85 12.84
C GLY A 131 -6.98 0.02 13.55
N GLU A 132 -7.13 -1.30 13.57
CA GLU A 132 -6.18 -2.20 14.25
C GLU A 132 -4.89 -2.37 13.43
N PRO A 133 -3.72 -2.47 14.09
CA PRO A 133 -2.47 -2.75 13.42
C PRO A 133 -2.42 -4.19 12.92
N ALA A 134 -2.03 -4.35 11.65
CA ALA A 134 -1.99 -5.60 10.93
C ALA A 134 -0.55 -6.10 10.67
N GLY A 135 0.46 -5.24 10.76
CA GLY A 135 1.84 -5.58 10.47
C GLY A 135 2.68 -4.35 10.14
N MET A 136 3.87 -4.58 9.60
CA MET A 136 4.77 -3.51 9.14
C MET A 136 5.09 -3.69 7.67
N ALA A 137 5.28 -2.58 6.97
CA ALA A 137 5.74 -2.53 5.61
C ALA A 137 6.60 -1.28 5.39
N GLY A 138 7.65 -1.41 4.59
CA GLY A 138 8.63 -0.35 4.47
C GLY A 138 9.51 -0.43 3.24
N ILE A 139 10.35 0.59 3.12
CA ILE A 139 11.42 0.70 2.14
C ILE A 139 12.73 0.67 2.92
N HIS A 140 13.55 -0.34 2.65
CA HIS A 140 14.84 -0.51 3.32
C HIS A 140 15.82 0.56 2.83
N ASN A 141 16.03 0.64 1.52
CA ASN A 141 16.93 1.62 0.89
C ASN A 141 16.48 1.93 -0.54
N ILE A 142 17.10 2.97 -1.11
CA ILE A 142 16.99 3.31 -2.54
C ILE A 142 18.42 3.44 -3.06
N THR A 143 18.78 2.63 -4.06
CA THR A 143 20.13 2.63 -4.65
C THR A 143 20.00 2.43 -6.16
N ASP A 144 20.65 3.30 -6.95
CA ASP A 144 20.65 3.27 -8.41
C ASP A 144 19.25 3.14 -9.06
N GLY A 145 18.26 3.83 -8.48
CA GLY A 145 16.88 3.81 -8.96
C GLY A 145 16.07 2.56 -8.57
N VAL A 146 16.62 1.69 -7.72
CA VAL A 146 15.93 0.51 -7.16
C VAL A 146 15.58 0.77 -5.71
N ALA A 147 14.29 0.74 -5.38
CA ALA A 147 13.78 0.78 -4.01
C ALA A 147 13.57 -0.65 -3.49
N THR A 148 14.30 -1.04 -2.45
CA THR A 148 14.13 -2.35 -1.81
C THR A 148 13.04 -2.27 -0.74
N VAL A 149 12.12 -3.24 -0.75
CA VAL A 149 10.95 -3.24 0.12
C VAL A 149 10.81 -4.53 0.92
N GLY A 150 10.21 -4.42 2.09
CA GLY A 150 9.91 -5.54 2.97
C GLY A 150 8.61 -5.35 3.73
N TYR A 151 8.07 -6.45 4.24
CA TYR A 151 6.89 -6.46 5.08
C TYR A 151 6.85 -7.69 5.98
N TRP A 152 6.07 -7.59 7.05
CA TRP A 152 5.60 -8.74 7.81
C TRP A 152 4.18 -8.46 8.31
N VAL A 153 3.41 -9.54 8.54
CA VAL A 153 2.01 -9.46 8.98
C VAL A 153 1.87 -10.15 10.33
N ALA A 154 1.26 -9.44 11.28
CA ALA A 154 0.99 -9.94 12.61
C ALA A 154 0.05 -11.17 12.54
N PRO A 155 0.18 -12.14 13.47
CA PRO A 155 -0.58 -13.39 13.41
C PRO A 155 -2.10 -13.19 13.35
N TRP A 156 -2.63 -12.19 14.05
CA TRP A 156 -4.06 -11.87 14.09
C TRP A 156 -4.62 -11.25 12.79
N ALA A 157 -3.76 -10.81 11.87
CA ALA A 157 -4.16 -10.12 10.64
C ALA A 157 -3.83 -10.89 9.35
N ARG A 158 -3.28 -12.11 9.45
CA ARG A 158 -2.95 -12.95 8.29
C ARG A 158 -4.18 -13.29 7.47
N ARG A 159 -3.97 -13.47 6.15
CA ARG A 159 -5.01 -13.87 5.17
C ARG A 159 -6.18 -12.88 5.03
N ARG A 160 -5.96 -11.60 5.36
CA ARG A 160 -6.94 -10.51 5.22
C ARG A 160 -6.54 -9.45 4.19
N GLY A 161 -5.47 -9.69 3.43
CA GLY A 161 -5.00 -8.77 2.37
C GLY A 161 -4.06 -7.64 2.85
N ALA A 162 -3.59 -7.67 4.11
CA ALA A 162 -2.68 -6.66 4.64
C ALA A 162 -1.39 -6.51 3.82
N ALA A 163 -0.66 -7.60 3.60
CA ALA A 163 0.60 -7.58 2.86
C ALA A 163 0.41 -7.21 1.38
N SER A 164 -0.61 -7.76 0.71
CA SER A 164 -0.87 -7.43 -0.70
C SER A 164 -1.27 -5.97 -0.88
N THR A 165 -2.04 -5.41 0.06
CA THR A 165 -2.39 -3.98 0.06
C THR A 165 -1.15 -3.13 0.28
N ALA A 166 -0.29 -3.49 1.24
CA ALA A 166 0.97 -2.79 1.46
C ALA A 166 1.87 -2.80 0.21
N MET A 167 2.02 -3.96 -0.44
CA MET A 167 2.80 -4.11 -1.68
C MET A 167 2.23 -3.31 -2.86
N ARG A 168 0.94 -2.96 -2.86
CA ARG A 168 0.34 -2.05 -3.85
C ARG A 168 0.58 -0.57 -3.54
N ILE A 169 0.77 -0.21 -2.26
CA ILE A 169 0.97 1.18 -1.81
C ILE A 169 2.44 1.57 -1.87
N LEU A 170 3.35 0.67 -1.49
CA LEU A 170 4.79 0.94 -1.42
C LEU A 170 5.39 1.50 -2.73
N PRO A 171 5.00 1.07 -3.93
CA PRO A 171 5.52 1.64 -5.18
C PRO A 171 5.24 3.13 -5.32
N THR A 172 4.02 3.57 -4.96
CA THR A 172 3.65 4.99 -4.94
C THR A 172 4.44 5.77 -3.89
N LEU A 173 4.72 5.16 -2.73
CA LEU A 173 5.54 5.81 -1.70
C LEU A 173 7.00 5.92 -2.14
N ALA A 174 7.55 4.89 -2.76
CA ALA A 174 8.92 4.88 -3.27
C ALA A 174 9.13 5.98 -4.33
N ALA A 175 8.19 6.12 -5.27
CA ALA A 175 8.22 7.18 -6.29
C ALA A 175 8.24 8.61 -5.70
N ARG A 176 7.71 8.81 -4.48
CA ARG A 176 7.70 10.12 -3.80
C ARG A 176 9.02 10.43 -3.07
N LEU A 177 9.88 9.43 -2.86
CA LEU A 177 11.11 9.58 -2.09
C LEU A 177 12.33 9.93 -2.96
N GLY A 178 12.21 9.87 -4.29
CA GLY A 178 13.27 10.22 -5.22
C GLY A 178 13.09 9.56 -6.59
N HIS A 179 14.17 9.54 -7.37
CA HIS A 179 14.21 8.84 -8.65
C HIS A 179 14.22 7.32 -8.43
N VAL A 180 13.06 6.69 -8.54
CA VAL A 180 12.87 5.24 -8.46
C VAL A 180 12.25 4.76 -9.77
N ASN A 181 12.91 3.82 -10.43
CA ASN A 181 12.42 3.17 -11.66
C ASN A 181 11.95 1.74 -11.39
N VAL A 182 12.42 1.13 -10.30
CA VAL A 182 12.13 -0.27 -9.95
C VAL A 182 11.89 -0.37 -8.45
N VAL A 183 10.88 -1.15 -8.07
CA VAL A 183 10.65 -1.59 -6.68
C VAL A 183 10.97 -3.08 -6.63
N GLN A 184 11.79 -3.50 -5.65
CA GLN A 184 12.23 -4.88 -5.51
C GLN A 184 11.93 -5.43 -4.11
N ALA A 185 11.34 -6.62 -4.04
CA ALA A 185 11.30 -7.43 -2.83
C ALA A 185 12.21 -8.66 -2.99
N THR A 186 13.08 -8.93 -2.02
CA THR A 186 13.83 -10.18 -1.94
C THR A 186 13.08 -11.14 -1.02
N ILE A 187 12.65 -12.30 -1.54
CA ILE A 187 11.80 -13.24 -0.82
C ILE A 187 12.43 -14.63 -0.85
N ALA A 188 12.59 -15.27 0.31
CA ALA A 188 13.04 -16.66 0.41
C ALA A 188 12.30 -17.57 -0.59
N GLU A 189 13.04 -18.41 -1.32
CA GLU A 189 12.45 -19.34 -2.29
C GLU A 189 11.42 -20.29 -1.64
N THR A 190 11.63 -20.63 -0.37
CA THR A 190 10.76 -21.49 0.45
C THR A 190 9.53 -20.76 0.97
N ASN A 191 9.51 -19.42 0.99
CA ASN A 191 8.40 -18.61 1.48
C ASN A 191 7.30 -18.45 0.42
N THR A 192 6.53 -19.52 0.21
CA THR A 192 5.46 -19.58 -0.79
C THR A 192 4.39 -18.50 -0.57
N ALA A 193 4.09 -18.13 0.67
CA ALA A 193 3.07 -17.14 0.99
C ALA A 193 3.48 -15.72 0.55
N SER A 194 4.71 -15.31 0.83
CA SER A 194 5.22 -14.01 0.42
C SER A 194 5.41 -13.91 -1.10
N ARG A 195 5.86 -15.01 -1.73
CA ARG A 195 5.96 -15.10 -3.20
C ARG A 195 4.62 -14.86 -3.89
N ARG A 196 3.57 -15.58 -3.47
CA ARG A 196 2.21 -15.37 -3.98
C ARG A 196 1.73 -13.95 -3.73
N THR A 197 2.04 -13.37 -2.57
CA THR A 197 1.66 -11.99 -2.24
C THR A 197 2.28 -10.99 -3.22
N ALA A 198 3.56 -11.14 -3.54
CA ALA A 198 4.25 -10.28 -4.52
C ALA A 198 3.63 -10.40 -5.91
N GLU A 199 3.38 -11.62 -6.38
CA GLU A 199 2.71 -11.89 -7.67
C GLU A 199 1.32 -11.24 -7.75
N HIS A 200 0.49 -11.39 -6.71
CA HIS A 200 -0.84 -10.76 -6.64
C HIS A 200 -0.80 -9.23 -6.54
N ALA A 201 0.33 -8.66 -6.13
CA ALA A 201 0.57 -7.23 -6.12
C ALA A 201 1.13 -6.70 -7.46
N GLY A 202 1.35 -7.58 -8.44
CA GLY A 202 1.84 -7.21 -9.78
C GLY A 202 3.36 -7.30 -9.94
N PHE A 203 4.10 -7.78 -8.94
CA PHE A 203 5.53 -7.99 -9.06
C PHE A 203 5.83 -9.25 -9.87
N ALA A 204 6.81 -9.18 -10.76
CA ALA A 204 7.28 -10.31 -11.54
C ALA A 204 8.59 -10.86 -10.96
N VAL A 205 8.76 -12.18 -10.99
CA VAL A 205 10.04 -12.81 -10.63
C VAL A 205 11.11 -12.44 -11.65
N ALA A 206 12.21 -11.84 -11.18
CA ALA A 206 13.35 -11.44 -12.00
C ALA A 206 14.49 -12.47 -11.97
N GLY A 207 14.40 -13.46 -11.08
CA GLY A 207 15.38 -14.54 -10.91
C GLY A 207 15.85 -14.69 -9.47
N THR A 208 16.92 -15.48 -9.27
CA THR A 208 17.57 -15.63 -7.97
C THR A 208 18.28 -14.32 -7.60
N SER A 209 18.11 -13.90 -6.34
CA SER A 209 18.87 -12.80 -5.75
C SER A 209 20.27 -13.29 -5.36
N GLY A 210 21.26 -12.38 -5.37
CA GLY A 210 22.54 -12.64 -4.73
C GLY A 210 22.48 -12.67 -3.19
N GLU A 211 21.33 -12.28 -2.63
CA GLU A 211 21.07 -12.23 -1.19
C GLU A 211 20.41 -13.53 -0.70
N HIS A 212 20.76 -13.92 0.52
CA HIS A 212 20.07 -14.97 1.24
C HIS A 212 18.97 -14.39 2.13
N CYS A 213 17.93 -15.19 2.36
CA CYS A 213 16.84 -14.86 3.26
C CYS A 213 16.79 -15.86 4.42
N PRO A 214 16.34 -15.41 5.61
CA PRO A 214 16.12 -16.32 6.73
C PRO A 214 14.95 -17.27 6.43
N ASP A 215 15.16 -18.54 6.79
CA ASP A 215 14.11 -19.55 6.94
C ASP A 215 14.35 -20.24 8.28
N GLY A 216 13.85 -19.61 9.35
CA GLY A 216 14.12 -20.06 10.71
C GLY A 216 15.59 -19.82 11.03
N ASP A 217 16.32 -20.88 11.38
CA ASP A 217 17.75 -20.81 11.68
C ASP A 217 18.62 -21.07 10.43
N CYS A 218 17.99 -21.32 9.27
CA CYS A 218 18.67 -21.53 8.00
C CYS A 218 18.71 -20.25 7.16
N GLN A 219 19.66 -20.20 6.23
CA GLN A 219 19.73 -19.18 5.17
C GLN A 219 19.45 -19.85 3.84
N VAL A 220 18.39 -19.43 3.15
CA VAL A 220 17.96 -19.98 1.86
C VAL A 220 18.14 -18.94 0.76
N ALA A 221 18.18 -19.39 -0.49
CA ALA A 221 18.29 -18.48 -1.62
C ALA A 221 17.06 -17.54 -1.66
N GLY A 222 17.32 -16.25 -1.88
CA GLY A 222 16.29 -15.27 -2.15
C GLY A 222 15.90 -15.26 -3.63
N LEU A 223 14.64 -14.99 -3.92
CA LEU A 223 14.15 -14.65 -5.25
C LEU A 223 13.86 -13.16 -5.29
N ALA A 224 14.34 -12.48 -6.34
CA ALA A 224 14.05 -11.07 -6.57
C ALA A 224 12.71 -10.94 -7.31
N TYR A 225 11.75 -10.25 -6.68
CA TYR A 225 10.49 -9.84 -7.29
C TYR A 225 10.56 -8.36 -7.61
N ARG A 226 10.28 -7.96 -8.85
CA ARG A 226 10.41 -6.58 -9.33
C ARG A 226 9.11 -6.05 -9.91
N LEU A 227 8.86 -4.76 -9.66
CA LEU A 227 7.84 -3.96 -10.32
C LEU A 227 8.52 -2.72 -10.91
N ASN A 228 8.35 -2.50 -12.21
CA ASN A 228 8.82 -1.29 -12.87
C ASN A 228 7.78 -0.18 -12.67
N LEU A 229 8.25 1.04 -12.39
CA LEU A 229 7.43 2.24 -12.21
C LEU A 229 7.27 3.04 -13.50
#